data_AF-A0A180F0T1-F1
#
_entry.id   AF-A0A180F0T1-F1
#
_cell.length_a   1.000
_cell.length_b   1.000
_cell.length_c   1.000
_cell.angle_alpha   90.00
_cell.angle_beta   90.00
_cell.angle_gamma   90.00
#
_symmetry.space_group_name_H-M   'P 1'
#
loop_
_entity.id
_entity.type
_entity.pdbx_description
1 polymer ?
#
loop_
_entity_poly.entity_id
_entity_poly.type
_entity_poly.pdbx_seq_one_letter_code
_entity_poly.pdbx_strand_id
1 'polypeptide(L)'
;MPYSKRESLSYLIECKHWKSDLTLHDNQLLRYFHVSKAKFGVLTNGIIYRFYTDLEAANKMDEKPFLEVDLMGYKGQSDREVEEVPHKTYFDVETILSSASELKYTGKLKPY
;
A
#
# COMPACT_ATOMS: atom_id res chain seq x y z
N MET A 1 -25.99 -23.87 8.26
CA MET A 1 -24.58 -23.68 7.85
C MET A 1 -24.17 -22.26 8.20
N PRO A 2 -23.15 -22.02 9.04
CA PRO A 2 -22.71 -20.66 9.29
C PRO A 2 -21.96 -20.15 8.06
N TYR A 3 -22.38 -18.98 7.57
CA TYR A 3 -21.64 -18.21 6.59
C TYR A 3 -20.27 -17.89 7.20
N SER A 4 -19.19 -18.50 6.68
CA SER A 4 -17.83 -18.06 6.98
C SER A 4 -17.75 -16.58 6.66
N LYS A 5 -17.38 -15.77 7.65
CA LYS A 5 -17.20 -14.33 7.50
C LYS A 5 -16.05 -14.14 6.50
N ARG A 6 -16.39 -13.88 5.24
CA ARG A 6 -15.40 -13.55 4.20
C ARG A 6 -14.63 -12.35 4.74
N GLU A 7 -13.32 -12.49 4.95
CA GLU A 7 -12.50 -11.34 5.35
C GLU A 7 -12.67 -10.27 4.28
N SER A 8 -13.28 -9.15 4.66
CA SER A 8 -13.48 -8.04 3.75
C SER A 8 -12.18 -7.24 3.71
N LEU A 9 -11.46 -7.37 2.60
CA LEU A 9 -10.31 -6.52 2.30
C LEU A 9 -10.75 -5.05 2.39
N SER A 10 -10.04 -4.26 3.20
CA SER A 10 -10.35 -2.85 3.41
C SER A 10 -9.08 -2.00 3.29
N TYR A 11 -9.23 -0.91 2.54
CA TYR A 11 -8.20 0.09 2.31
C TYR A 11 -8.63 1.39 2.98
N LEU A 12 -7.68 2.08 3.61
CA LEU A 12 -7.83 3.48 3.98
C LEU A 12 -7.00 4.33 3.02
N ILE A 13 -7.62 5.37 2.46
CA ILE A 13 -6.99 6.23 1.46
C ILE A 13 -7.07 7.67 1.95
N GLU A 14 -5.92 8.30 2.13
CA GLU A 14 -5.78 9.74 2.37
C GLU A 14 -5.27 10.42 1.11
N CYS A 15 -6.08 11.35 0.59
CA CYS A 15 -5.74 12.14 -0.59
C CYS A 15 -5.46 13.58 -0.18
N LYS A 16 -4.29 14.08 -0.56
CA LYS A 16 -3.83 15.46 -0.37
C LYS A 16 -3.97 16.25 -1.67
N HIS A 17 -3.86 17.57 -1.56
CA HIS A 17 -3.80 18.43 -2.73
C HIS A 17 -2.56 18.09 -3.57
N TRP A 18 -2.66 18.18 -4.90
CA TRP A 18 -1.61 17.73 -5.83
C TRP A 18 -0.23 18.40 -5.68
N LYS A 19 -0.21 19.63 -5.17
CA LYS A 19 1.03 20.36 -4.83
C LYS A 19 1.58 20.06 -3.44
N SER A 20 0.88 19.28 -2.62
CA SER A 20 1.32 18.98 -1.27
C SER A 20 2.35 17.86 -1.27
N ASP A 21 3.37 18.01 -0.42
CA ASP A 21 4.29 16.93 -0.11
C ASP A 21 3.58 15.84 0.70
N LEU A 22 3.89 14.59 0.38
CA LEU A 22 3.32 13.42 1.06
C LEU A 22 4.02 13.15 2.38
N THR A 23 3.87 14.05 3.33
CA THR A 23 4.36 13.84 4.70
C THR A 23 3.30 13.15 5.55
N LEU A 24 3.73 12.28 6.47
CA LEU A 24 2.87 11.64 7.46
C LEU A 24 2.52 12.58 8.64
N HIS A 25 2.94 13.86 8.59
CA HIS A 25 2.79 14.80 9.70
C HIS A 25 1.33 15.07 10.06
N ASP A 26 0.44 15.07 9.07
CA ASP A 26 -1.00 15.10 9.30
C ASP A 26 -1.50 13.67 9.52
N ASN A 27 -1.42 13.18 10.75
CA ASN A 27 -1.70 11.80 11.18
C ASN A 27 -3.15 11.28 10.92
N GLN A 28 -3.88 11.73 9.89
CA GLN A 28 -5.24 11.25 9.61
C GLN A 28 -5.22 9.78 9.23
N LEU A 29 -4.48 9.38 8.19
CA LEU A 29 -4.35 7.99 7.76
C LEU A 29 -3.88 7.11 8.91
N LEU A 30 -2.80 7.52 9.60
CA LEU A 30 -2.24 6.78 10.72
C LEU A 30 -3.26 6.59 11.85
N ARG A 31 -4.01 7.64 12.23
CA ARG A 31 -5.04 7.54 13.28
C ARG A 31 -6.19 6.60 12.89
N TYR A 32 -6.69 6.72 11.66
CA TYR A 32 -7.77 5.84 11.20
C TYR A 32 -7.29 4.40 11.04
N PHE A 33 -6.03 4.19 10.63
CA PHE A 33 -5.45 2.87 10.49
C PHE A 33 -5.46 2.12 11.83
N HIS A 34 -4.97 2.73 12.90
CA HIS A 34 -4.85 2.13 14.24
C HIS A 34 -6.18 1.62 14.83
N VAL A 35 -7.29 2.26 14.49
CA VAL A 35 -8.63 1.91 15.02
C VAL A 35 -9.48 1.12 14.03
N SER A 36 -8.94 0.83 12.84
CA SER A 36 -9.62 0.08 11.78
C SER A 36 -9.18 -1.37 11.73
N LYS A 37 -9.87 -2.16 10.92
CA LYS A 37 -9.43 -3.52 10.52
C LYS A 37 -8.72 -3.52 9.16
N ALA A 38 -8.39 -2.34 8.63
CA ALA A 38 -7.70 -2.22 7.35
C ALA A 38 -6.30 -2.81 7.46
N LYS A 39 -5.91 -3.54 6.43
CA LYS A 39 -4.55 -4.08 6.27
C LYS A 39 -3.68 -3.22 5.36
N PHE A 40 -4.31 -2.24 4.70
CA PHE A 40 -3.67 -1.40 3.70
C PHE A 40 -4.04 0.07 3.87
N GLY A 41 -3.03 0.91 3.79
CA GLY A 41 -3.14 2.36 3.82
C GLY A 41 -2.55 2.95 2.54
N VAL A 42 -3.17 4.01 2.00
CA VAL A 42 -2.67 4.72 0.83
C VAL A 42 -2.61 6.21 1.12
N LEU A 43 -1.45 6.82 0.95
CA LEU A 43 -1.27 8.27 1.00
C LEU A 43 -0.90 8.75 -0.41
N THR A 44 -1.68 9.70 -0.94
CA THR A 44 -1.49 10.19 -2.32
C THR A 44 -1.79 11.67 -2.47
N ASN A 45 -1.19 12.32 -3.47
CA ASN A 45 -1.54 13.66 -3.95
C ASN A 45 -2.07 13.60 -5.40
N GLY A 46 -2.43 12.42 -5.87
CA GLY A 46 -2.86 12.17 -7.25
C GLY A 46 -1.72 12.03 -8.27
N ILE A 47 -0.47 12.29 -7.87
CA ILE A 47 0.74 12.08 -8.70
C ILE A 47 1.53 10.89 -8.15
N ILE A 48 1.85 10.95 -6.85
CA ILE A 48 2.57 9.91 -6.13
C ILE A 48 1.57 9.13 -5.28
N TYR A 49 1.68 7.81 -5.29
CA TYR A 49 0.88 6.90 -4.47
C TYR A 49 1.81 6.06 -3.59
N ARG A 50 1.69 6.22 -2.27
CA ARG A 50 2.46 5.46 -1.27
C ARG A 50 1.55 4.44 -0.59
N PHE A 51 1.88 3.17 -0.72
CA PHE A 51 1.14 2.07 -0.13
C PHE A 51 1.82 1.56 1.14
N TYR A 52 1.04 1.38 2.19
CA TYR A 52 1.47 0.94 3.52
C TYR A 52 0.71 -0.31 3.93
N THR A 53 1.33 -1.10 4.81
CA THR A 53 0.77 -2.31 5.44
C THR A 53 0.91 -2.25 6.96
N ASP A 54 0.47 -3.30 7.65
CA ASP A 54 0.70 -3.54 9.08
C ASP A 54 1.56 -4.79 9.34
N LEU A 55 2.50 -5.08 8.44
CA LEU A 55 3.32 -6.29 8.48
C LEU A 55 4.29 -6.31 9.67
N GLU A 56 4.72 -5.15 10.18
CA GLU A 56 5.58 -5.09 11.36
C GLU A 56 4.84 -5.34 12.66
N ALA A 57 3.61 -4.83 12.77
CA ALA A 57 2.75 -5.02 13.93
C ALA A 57 1.29 -4.88 13.54
N ALA A 58 0.47 -5.85 13.94
CA ALA A 58 -0.95 -5.89 13.57
C ALA A 58 -1.69 -4.60 13.95
N ASN A 59 -2.45 -4.06 12.99
CA ASN A 59 -3.19 -2.80 13.07
C ASN A 59 -2.32 -1.56 13.38
N LYS A 60 -1.01 -1.65 13.22
CA LYS A 60 -0.09 -0.50 13.26
C LYS A 60 0.48 -0.33 11.87
N MET A 61 0.20 0.82 11.25
CA MET A 61 0.75 1.12 9.92
C MET A 61 2.27 1.19 9.99
N ASP A 62 2.93 0.49 9.05
CA ASP A 62 4.37 0.53 8.88
C ASP A 62 4.85 1.97 8.63
N GLU A 63 6.01 2.34 9.16
CA GLU A 63 6.53 3.72 9.04
C GLU A 63 6.94 4.10 7.62
N LYS A 64 7.30 3.10 6.80
CA LYS A 64 7.72 3.27 5.41
C LYS A 64 6.76 2.56 4.47
N PRO A 65 6.44 3.15 3.30
CA PRO A 65 5.64 2.47 2.31
C PRO A 65 6.41 1.26 1.75
N PHE A 66 5.69 0.19 1.42
CA PHE A 66 6.28 -0.97 0.73
C PHE A 66 6.30 -0.80 -0.79
N LEU A 67 5.46 0.11 -1.32
CA LEU A 67 5.38 0.45 -2.72
C LEU A 67 5.12 1.95 -2.86
N GLU A 68 5.88 2.60 -3.74
CA GLU A 68 5.66 3.98 -4.18
C GLU A 68 5.55 3.99 -5.70
N VAL A 69 4.50 4.64 -6.22
CA VAL A 69 4.26 4.77 -7.66
C VAL A 69 4.16 6.25 -8.00
N ASP A 70 5.03 6.74 -8.87
CA ASP A 70 4.95 8.06 -9.49
C ASP A 70 4.31 7.94 -10.88
N LEU A 71 3.10 8.45 -11.04
CA LEU A 71 2.35 8.40 -12.30
C LEU A 71 2.91 9.36 -13.37
N MET A 72 3.67 10.38 -12.98
CA MET A 72 4.33 11.32 -13.92
C MET A 72 5.77 10.92 -14.23
N GLY A 73 6.38 10.10 -13.37
CA GLY A 73 7.72 9.53 -13.54
C GLY A 73 7.81 8.39 -14.57
N TYR A 74 6.68 7.96 -15.16
CA TYR A 74 6.62 6.90 -16.16
C TYR A 74 7.26 7.30 -17.49
N LYS A 75 8.60 7.41 -17.51
CA LYS A 75 9.43 7.54 -18.71
C LYS A 75 10.16 6.22 -18.96
N GLY A 76 9.43 5.23 -19.46
CA GLY A 76 10.00 4.15 -20.28
C GLY A 76 11.06 3.24 -19.64
N GLN A 77 10.98 2.94 -18.34
CA GLN A 77 11.69 1.79 -17.76
C GLN A 77 10.71 0.64 -17.54
N SER A 78 10.81 -0.33 -18.47
CA SER A 78 10.20 -1.66 -18.50
C SER A 78 8.92 -1.87 -17.70
N ASP A 79 7.82 -2.08 -18.42
CA ASP A 79 6.48 -2.45 -17.96
C ASP A 79 6.42 -3.70 -17.04
N ARG A 80 7.56 -4.33 -16.70
CA ARG A 80 7.63 -5.56 -15.90
C ARG A 80 7.22 -5.39 -14.45
N GLU A 81 7.64 -4.33 -13.76
CA GLU A 81 7.32 -4.16 -12.31
C GLU A 81 5.83 -3.85 -12.06
N VAL A 82 5.12 -3.26 -13.05
CA VAL A 82 3.67 -2.96 -12.96
C VAL A 82 2.83 -4.14 -13.46
N GLU A 83 3.32 -4.92 -14.43
CA GLU A 83 2.69 -6.16 -14.89
C GLU A 83 2.71 -7.29 -13.84
N GLU A 84 3.69 -7.29 -12.93
CA GLU A 84 3.75 -8.23 -11.80
C GLU A 84 2.70 -7.94 -10.72
N VAL A 85 2.02 -6.78 -10.77
CA VAL A 85 0.84 -6.54 -9.94
C VAL A 85 -0.30 -7.36 -10.54
N PRO A 86 -0.78 -8.42 -9.85
CA PRO A 86 -1.57 -9.47 -10.47
C PRO A 86 -2.86 -8.91 -11.07
N HIS A 87 -2.90 -8.87 -12.40
CA HIS A 87 -3.97 -8.23 -13.14
C HIS A 87 -5.28 -9.03 -13.19
N LYS A 88 -5.37 -10.25 -12.65
CA LYS A 88 -6.58 -11.09 -12.79
C LYS A 88 -6.77 -12.14 -11.69
N THR A 89 -7.87 -11.96 -10.94
CA THR A 89 -8.91 -12.97 -10.64
C THR A 89 -9.01 -13.56 -9.23
N TYR A 90 -8.03 -13.42 -8.34
CA TYR A 90 -8.26 -13.71 -6.91
C TYR A 90 -7.60 -12.63 -6.04
N PHE A 91 -8.39 -11.60 -5.71
CA PHE A 91 -8.06 -10.61 -4.69
C PHE A 91 -8.15 -11.28 -3.31
N ASP A 92 -7.14 -12.06 -2.99
CA ASP A 92 -6.97 -12.68 -1.70
C ASP A 92 -6.02 -11.84 -0.83
N VAL A 93 -6.42 -11.60 0.41
CA VAL A 93 -5.69 -10.75 1.35
C VAL A 93 -4.30 -11.34 1.60
N GLU A 94 -4.20 -12.67 1.73
CA GLU A 94 -2.92 -13.35 1.97
C GLU A 94 -1.98 -13.18 0.79
N THR A 95 -2.49 -13.31 -0.44
CA THR A 95 -1.70 -13.12 -1.67
C THR A 95 -1.15 -11.68 -1.75
N ILE A 96 -1.98 -10.67 -1.50
CA ILE A 96 -1.54 -9.26 -1.55
C ILE A 96 -0.53 -8.96 -0.42
N LEU A 97 -0.75 -9.50 0.78
CA LEU A 97 0.19 -9.36 1.90
C LEU A 97 1.53 -10.06 1.61
N SER A 98 1.50 -11.23 0.97
CA SER A 98 2.72 -11.94 0.52
C SER A 98 3.50 -11.11 -0.49
N SER A 99 2.85 -10.58 -1.52
CA SER A 99 3.51 -9.70 -2.50
C SER A 99 4.02 -8.41 -1.87
N ALA A 100 3.27 -7.80 -0.95
CA ALA A 100 3.73 -6.62 -0.21
C ALA A 100 4.99 -6.92 0.63
N SER A 101 5.02 -8.10 1.28
CA SER A 101 6.18 -8.60 2.01
C SER A 101 7.40 -8.75 1.09
N GLU A 102 7.24 -9.44 -0.05
CA GLU A 102 8.30 -9.65 -1.04
C GLU A 102 8.86 -8.33 -1.59
N LEU A 103 7.98 -7.40 -1.97
CA LEU A 103 8.37 -6.06 -2.42
C LEU A 103 9.11 -5.28 -1.32
N LYS A 104 8.67 -5.39 -0.07
CA LYS A 104 9.34 -4.77 1.09
C LYS A 104 10.75 -5.32 1.30
N TYR A 105 10.97 -6.63 1.11
CA TYR A 105 12.30 -7.23 1.19
C TYR A 105 13.17 -6.90 -0.01
N THR A 106 12.62 -6.97 -1.23
CA THR A 106 13.36 -6.71 -2.47
C THR A 106 13.74 -5.24 -2.62
N GLY A 107 12.85 -4.31 -2.21
CA GLY A 107 13.13 -2.88 -2.18
C GLY A 107 14.26 -2.49 -1.22
N LYS A 108 14.47 -3.25 -0.13
CA LYS A 108 15.62 -3.07 0.78
C LYS A 108 16.95 -3.52 0.17
N LEU A 109 16.94 -4.28 -0.92
CA LEU A 109 18.13 -4.77 -1.60
C LEU A 109 18.59 -3.87 -2.76
N LYS A 110 17.77 -2.89 -3.22
CA LYS A 110 18.24 -1.88 -4.18
C LYS A 110 19.22 -0.94 -3.45
N PRO A 111 20.52 -0.93 -3.80
CA PRO A 111 21.50 -0.03 -3.18
C PRO A 111 21.17 1.41 -3.59
N TYR A 112 21.26 2.32 -2.62
CA TYR A 112 21.13 3.77 -2.81
C TYR A 112 22.16 4.34 -3.79
#